data_AF-A0A453RWF7-F1
#
_entry.id   AF-A0A453RWF7-F1
#
_cell.length_a   1.000
_cell.length_b   1.000
_cell.length_c   1.000
_cell.angle_alpha   90.00
_cell.angle_beta   90.00
_cell.angle_gamma   90.00
#
_symmetry.space_group_name_H-M   'P 1'
#
loop_
_entity.id
_entity.type
_entity.pdbx_description
1 polymer ?
#
loop_
_entity_poly.entity_id
_entity_poly.type
_entity_poly.pdbx_seq_one_letter_code
_entity_poly.pdbx_strand_id
1 'polypeptide(L)'
;MAAQSLLFAAAAPLFQAPASARPFQSLRIVSTPGGATAAARALVVADATKKAVAVLKGSSQVEGVVTLTQEDDGPTTVNVRITGLAPGLHGFHLHEFGDTTNGCISTGPHFNPNGLTHGAPEDEVRHAGDLGNIVANAEG
;
A
#
# COMPACT_ATOMS: atom_id res chain seq x y z
N MET A 1 -40.50 16.29 -20.72
CA MET A 1 -41.52 15.28 -20.29
C MET A 1 -40.76 13.98 -20.11
N ALA A 2 -40.70 13.28 -18.99
CA ALA A 2 -41.45 13.31 -17.75
C ALA A 2 -40.48 13.00 -16.58
N ALA A 3 -40.88 13.47 -15.40
CA ALA A 3 -40.16 13.32 -14.14
C ALA A 3 -40.29 11.90 -13.55
N GLN A 4 -39.36 11.54 -12.66
CA GLN A 4 -39.72 10.90 -11.38
C GLN A 4 -38.52 10.93 -10.40
N SER A 5 -38.67 11.73 -9.35
CA SER A 5 -37.90 11.66 -8.12
C SER A 5 -38.53 10.61 -7.20
N LEU A 6 -37.71 9.85 -6.47
CA LEU A 6 -38.08 9.25 -5.19
C LEU A 6 -36.84 9.15 -4.29
N LEU A 7 -36.81 9.99 -3.26
CA LEU A 7 -36.01 9.80 -2.04
C LEU A 7 -36.63 8.65 -1.23
N PHE A 8 -35.82 7.80 -0.60
CA PHE A 8 -36.13 7.22 0.71
C PHE A 8 -34.87 6.89 1.53
N ALA A 9 -34.85 7.50 2.73
CA ALA A 9 -34.38 7.06 4.04
C ALA A 9 -33.07 6.26 4.20
N ALA A 10 -32.17 6.86 4.98
CA ALA A 10 -31.12 6.20 5.75
C ALA A 10 -31.70 5.38 6.90
N ALA A 11 -31.15 4.17 7.14
CA ALA A 11 -30.82 3.64 8.47
C ALA A 11 -30.19 2.23 8.42
N ALA A 12 -29.17 2.07 9.27
CA ALA A 12 -28.63 0.84 9.89
C ALA A 12 -27.60 -0.02 9.12
N PRO A 13 -26.74 -0.82 9.80
CA PRO A 13 -26.40 -0.84 11.23
C PRO A 13 -24.91 -0.50 11.52
N LEU A 14 -24.64 -0.11 12.76
CA LEU A 14 -23.31 -0.10 13.35
C LEU A 14 -22.69 -1.51 13.26
N PHE A 15 -21.71 -1.70 12.39
CA PHE A 15 -20.84 -2.87 12.42
C PHE A 15 -19.77 -2.65 13.49
N GLN A 16 -19.95 -3.38 14.58
CA GLN A 16 -19.05 -3.45 15.71
C GLN A 16 -17.80 -4.22 15.28
N ALA A 17 -16.66 -3.52 15.18
CA ALA A 17 -15.38 -4.18 14.98
C ALA A 17 -15.06 -5.07 16.19
N PRO A 18 -14.55 -6.31 15.99
CA PRO A 18 -14.03 -7.09 17.10
C PRO A 18 -12.78 -6.38 17.65
N ALA A 19 -12.76 -6.16 18.96
CA ALA A 19 -11.57 -5.76 19.69
C ALA A 19 -10.50 -6.84 19.46
N SER A 20 -9.55 -6.56 18.57
CA SER A 20 -8.37 -7.40 18.38
C SER A 20 -7.50 -7.27 19.64
N ALA A 21 -7.41 -8.39 20.35
CA ALA A 21 -6.68 -8.55 21.59
C ALA A 21 -5.24 -8.04 21.45
N ARG A 22 -4.90 -7.03 22.25
CA ARG A 22 -3.50 -6.71 22.52
C ARG A 22 -2.88 -7.91 23.26
N PRO A 23 -1.68 -8.39 22.89
CA PRO A 23 -0.97 -9.31 23.76
C PRO A 23 -0.61 -8.55 25.04
N PHE A 24 -1.13 -8.99 26.17
CA PHE A 24 -0.58 -8.63 27.48
C PHE A 24 0.83 -9.23 27.57
N GLN A 25 1.85 -8.48 27.14
CA GLN A 25 3.20 -8.74 27.60
C GLN A 25 3.31 -8.16 29.02
N SER A 26 3.12 -9.02 30.02
CA SER A 26 3.44 -8.71 31.41
C SER A 26 4.95 -8.53 31.55
N LEU A 27 5.43 -7.30 31.43
CA LEU A 27 6.79 -6.94 31.83
C LEU A 27 6.82 -6.80 33.35
N ARG A 28 7.29 -7.85 34.05
CA ARG A 28 7.63 -7.75 35.48
C ARG A 28 9.00 -7.12 35.62
N ILE A 29 9.04 -5.86 36.04
CA ILE A 29 10.28 -5.21 36.51
C ILE A 29 10.46 -5.60 37.98
N VAL A 30 11.38 -6.52 38.25
CA VAL A 30 11.85 -6.79 39.61
C VAL A 30 12.85 -5.69 39.96
N SER A 31 12.41 -4.72 40.76
CA SER A 31 13.29 -3.69 41.33
C SER A 31 13.89 -4.21 42.64
N THR A 32 15.20 -4.47 42.66
CA THR A 32 15.95 -4.65 43.91
C THR A 32 16.41 -3.28 44.42
N PRO A 33 16.37 -3.01 45.74
CA PRO A 33 16.84 -1.76 46.29
C PRO A 33 18.36 -1.82 46.44
N GLY A 34 19.08 -1.37 45.42
CA GLY A 34 20.54 -1.29 45.45
C GLY A 34 21.01 -0.16 44.57
N GLY A 35 21.43 0.95 45.19
CA GLY A 35 21.84 2.18 44.51
C GLY A 35 22.97 1.95 43.52
N ALA A 36 22.65 2.14 42.24
CA ALA A 36 23.56 2.56 41.21
C ALA A 36 22.74 3.44 40.25
N THR A 37 23.23 4.63 39.95
CA THR A 37 22.67 5.52 38.93
C THR A 37 22.87 4.90 37.55
N ALA A 38 22.09 3.86 37.25
CA ALA A 38 21.98 3.33 35.90
C ALA A 38 21.21 4.35 35.06
N ALA A 39 21.90 4.99 34.12
CA ALA A 39 21.26 5.77 33.08
C ALA A 39 20.19 4.89 32.42
N ALA A 40 18.92 5.32 32.47
CA ALA A 40 17.84 4.64 31.79
C ALA A 40 18.19 4.55 30.29
N ARG A 41 18.57 3.36 29.82
CA ARG A 41 18.69 3.11 28.39
C ARG A 41 17.29 3.12 27.81
N ALA A 42 16.99 4.13 27.00
CA ALA A 42 15.78 4.16 26.21
C ALA A 42 15.71 2.88 25.36
N LEU A 43 14.65 2.10 25.56
CA LEU A 43 14.30 1.02 24.67
C LEU A 43 13.72 1.66 23.41
N VAL A 44 14.53 1.80 22.37
CA VAL A 44 14.04 2.19 21.05
C VAL A 44 13.28 0.98 20.50
N VAL A 45 11.96 1.08 20.45
CA VAL A 45 11.14 0.19 19.63
C VAL A 45 11.46 0.60 18.19
N ALA A 46 12.36 -0.12 17.53
CA ALA A 46 12.55 0.02 16.09
C ALA A 46 11.23 -0.34 15.41
N ASP A 47 10.72 0.53 14.55
CA ASP A 47 9.48 0.26 13.82
C ASP A 47 9.78 -0.89 12.84
N ALA A 48 8.96 -1.93 12.91
CA ALA A 48 9.25 -3.16 12.18
C ALA A 48 9.09 -2.92 10.66
N THR A 49 9.97 -3.49 9.85
CA THR A 49 9.88 -3.45 8.38
C THR A 49 8.45 -3.74 7.90
N LYS A 50 7.82 -2.75 7.26
CA LYS A 50 6.50 -2.88 6.65
C LYS A 50 6.66 -3.60 5.31
N LYS A 51 5.86 -4.64 5.06
CA LYS A 51 5.91 -5.42 3.81
C LYS A 51 4.52 -5.63 3.23
N ALA A 52 4.41 -5.50 1.91
CA ALA A 52 3.21 -5.81 1.14
C ALA A 52 3.59 -6.56 -0.15
N VAL A 53 2.68 -7.41 -0.62
CA VAL A 53 2.85 -8.17 -1.88
C VAL A 53 1.59 -8.02 -2.71
N ALA A 54 1.74 -7.67 -3.98
CA ALA A 54 0.67 -7.70 -4.97
C ALA A 54 0.99 -8.73 -6.05
N VAL A 55 0.00 -9.53 -6.42
CA VAL A 55 0.08 -10.48 -7.54
C VAL A 55 -0.68 -9.88 -8.71
N LEU A 56 0.01 -9.68 -9.82
CA LEU A 56 -0.55 -9.17 -11.06
C LEU A 56 -1.08 -10.34 -11.88
N LYS A 57 -2.40 -10.34 -12.10
CA LYS A 57 -3.07 -11.32 -12.95
C LYS A 57 -4.23 -10.64 -13.67
N GLY A 58 -4.36 -10.91 -14.96
CA GLY A 58 -5.46 -10.41 -15.79
C GLY A 58 -5.97 -11.47 -16.74
N SER A 59 -6.68 -11.04 -17.78
CA SER A 59 -7.17 -11.90 -18.86
C SER A 59 -6.12 -12.21 -19.94
N SER A 60 -4.94 -11.58 -19.88
CA SER A 60 -3.82 -11.81 -20.79
C SER A 60 -2.81 -12.81 -20.21
N GLN A 61 -1.74 -13.08 -20.97
CA GLN A 61 -0.59 -13.87 -20.52
C GLN A 61 0.34 -13.11 -19.56
N VAL A 62 0.09 -11.82 -19.32
CA VAL A 62 0.92 -11.00 -18.42
C VAL A 62 0.63 -11.40 -16.98
N GLU A 63 1.68 -11.74 -16.26
CA GLU A 63 1.62 -12.04 -14.84
C GLU A 63 2.85 -11.54 -14.11
N GLY A 64 2.72 -11.29 -12.81
CA GLY A 64 3.85 -10.81 -12.03
C GLY A 64 3.61 -10.75 -10.54
N VAL A 65 4.69 -10.46 -9.82
CA VAL A 65 4.68 -10.24 -8.37
C VAL A 65 5.40 -8.94 -8.08
N VAL A 66 4.77 -8.10 -7.25
CA VAL A 66 5.31 -6.84 -6.76
C VAL A 66 5.47 -6.98 -5.25
N THR A 67 6.67 -6.73 -4.76
CA THR A 67 6.96 -6.68 -3.32
C THR A 67 7.29 -5.25 -2.93
N LEU A 68 6.54 -4.69 -2.00
CA LEU A 68 6.82 -3.39 -1.39
C LEU A 68 7.43 -3.62 -0.01
N THR A 69 8.53 -2.94 0.27
CA THR A 69 9.18 -2.97 1.59
C THR A 69 9.52 -1.55 2.03
N GLN A 70 9.23 -1.22 3.28
CA GLN A 70 9.56 0.07 3.87
C GLN A 70 10.15 -0.15 5.26
N GLU A 71 11.33 0.43 5.50
CA GLU A 71 11.96 0.45 6.82
C GLU A 71 11.52 1.71 7.57
N ASP A 72 11.01 1.55 8.79
CA ASP A 72 10.42 2.61 9.59
C ASP A 72 9.49 3.52 8.74
N ASP A 73 9.71 4.83 8.77
CA ASP A 73 9.03 5.84 7.94
C ASP A 73 9.90 6.29 6.74
N GLY A 74 10.87 5.46 6.33
CA GLY A 74 11.77 5.71 5.21
C GLY A 74 11.12 5.50 3.84
N PRO A 75 11.91 5.57 2.75
CA PRO A 75 11.41 5.32 1.40
C PRO A 75 10.89 3.88 1.22
N THR A 76 9.80 3.74 0.47
CA THR A 76 9.30 2.43 0.05
C THR A 76 10.10 1.92 -1.15
N THR A 77 10.71 0.75 -1.00
CA THR A 77 11.31 0.01 -2.12
C THR A 77 10.24 -0.84 -2.81
N VAL A 78 10.17 -0.75 -4.14
CA VAL A 78 9.22 -1.50 -4.97
C VAL A 78 10.00 -2.46 -5.86
N ASN A 79 9.92 -3.75 -5.57
CA ASN A 79 10.53 -4.80 -6.38
C ASN A 79 9.48 -5.46 -7.27
N VAL A 80 9.70 -5.44 -8.57
CA VAL A 80 8.73 -5.90 -9.58
C VAL A 80 9.35 -7.04 -10.39
N ARG A 81 8.63 -8.14 -10.51
CA ARG A 81 8.92 -9.21 -11.47
C ARG A 81 7.68 -9.49 -12.29
N ILE A 82 7.73 -9.19 -13.58
CA ILE A 82 6.62 -9.39 -14.52
C ILE A 82 7.15 -10.19 -15.70
N THR A 83 6.30 -11.06 -16.25
CA THR A 83 6.56 -11.82 -17.47
C THR A 83 5.37 -11.73 -18.41
N GLY A 84 5.62 -11.99 -19.70
CA GLY A 84 4.61 -12.00 -20.75
C GLY A 84 4.32 -10.63 -21.36
N LEU A 85 5.11 -9.61 -21.03
CA LEU A 85 5.01 -8.28 -21.63
C LEU A 85 5.57 -8.30 -23.06
N ALA A 86 5.08 -7.40 -23.92
CA ALA A 86 5.76 -7.15 -25.19
C ALA A 86 7.11 -6.46 -24.93
N PRO A 87 8.16 -6.67 -25.74
CA PRO A 87 9.43 -5.96 -25.56
C PRO A 87 9.25 -4.44 -25.63
N GLY A 88 9.90 -3.69 -24.73
CA GLY A 88 9.85 -2.23 -24.70
C GLY A 88 9.43 -1.63 -23.36
N LEU A 89 9.03 -0.35 -23.39
CA LEU A 89 8.62 0.41 -22.21
C LEU A 89 7.15 0.16 -21.86
N HIS A 90 6.88 -0.08 -20.59
CA HIS A 90 5.52 -0.20 -20.04
C HIS A 90 5.35 0.70 -18.82
N GLY A 91 4.29 1.51 -18.82
CA GLY A 91 3.95 2.34 -17.67
C GLY A 91 3.57 1.48 -16.46
N PHE A 92 4.07 1.83 -15.29
CA PHE A 92 3.82 1.12 -14.06
C PHE A 92 3.26 2.10 -13.02
N HIS A 93 2.07 1.81 -12.50
CA HIS A 93 1.34 2.73 -11.62
C HIS A 93 0.66 1.98 -10.48
N LEU A 94 0.60 2.63 -9.31
CA LEU A 94 -0.33 2.25 -8.24
C LEU A 94 -1.65 2.97 -8.49
N HIS A 95 -2.75 2.22 -8.46
CA HIS A 95 -4.09 2.76 -8.60
C HIS A 95 -4.75 2.97 -7.22
N GLU A 96 -5.76 3.82 -7.17
CA GLU A 96 -6.44 4.21 -5.93
C GLU A 96 -7.14 3.04 -5.23
N PHE A 97 -7.73 2.12 -6.00
CA PHE A 97 -8.52 1.02 -5.45
C PHE A 97 -7.91 -0.34 -5.75
N GLY A 98 -8.03 -1.26 -4.78
CA GLY A 98 -7.77 -2.68 -4.95
C GLY A 98 -8.95 -3.46 -5.52
N ASP A 99 -9.90 -2.79 -6.18
CA ASP A 99 -11.07 -3.43 -6.77
C ASP A 99 -10.73 -4.02 -8.15
N THR A 100 -10.89 -5.33 -8.29
CA THR A 100 -10.63 -6.10 -9.51
C THR A 100 -11.89 -6.77 -10.07
N THR A 101 -13.08 -6.39 -9.57
CA THR A 101 -14.37 -7.01 -9.95
C THR A 101 -14.71 -6.83 -11.43
N ASN A 102 -14.26 -5.75 -12.07
CA ASN A 102 -14.35 -5.53 -13.52
C ASN A 102 -12.96 -5.45 -14.17
N GLY A 103 -12.05 -6.33 -13.73
CA GLY A 103 -10.64 -6.28 -14.13
C GLY A 103 -9.96 -4.97 -13.72
N CYS A 104 -9.02 -4.50 -14.53
CA CYS A 104 -8.26 -3.27 -14.25
C CYS A 104 -9.09 -1.98 -14.39
N ILE A 105 -10.33 -2.04 -14.87
CA ILE A 105 -11.18 -0.85 -15.02
C ILE A 105 -11.65 -0.35 -13.64
N SER A 106 -11.91 -1.28 -12.71
CA SER A 106 -12.39 -0.95 -11.36
C SER A 106 -11.31 -0.39 -10.42
N THR A 107 -10.02 -0.44 -10.81
CA THR A 107 -8.94 0.03 -9.92
C THR A 107 -8.91 1.56 -9.78
N GLY A 108 -9.64 2.29 -10.63
CA GLY A 108 -9.77 3.73 -10.56
C GLY A 108 -8.56 4.49 -11.15
N PRO A 109 -8.38 5.78 -10.84
CA PRO A 109 -7.25 6.57 -11.32
C PRO A 109 -5.94 6.18 -10.63
N HIS A 110 -4.84 6.83 -11.02
CA HIS A 110 -3.56 6.70 -10.33
C HIS A 110 -3.70 7.19 -8.88
N PHE A 111 -3.04 6.52 -7.95
CA PHE A 111 -3.06 6.88 -6.54
C PHE A 111 -2.49 8.30 -6.35
N ASN A 112 -3.35 9.24 -5.99
CA ASN A 112 -3.03 10.66 -5.93
C ASN A 112 -3.58 11.33 -4.65
N PRO A 113 -3.06 10.97 -3.47
CA PRO A 113 -3.53 11.53 -2.20
C PRO A 113 -3.28 13.05 -2.08
N ASN A 114 -2.36 13.60 -2.89
CA ASN A 114 -1.96 15.00 -2.84
C ASN A 114 -2.65 15.86 -3.93
N GLY A 115 -3.48 15.27 -4.79
CA GLY A 115 -4.19 16.01 -5.84
C GLY A 115 -3.28 16.68 -6.88
N LEU A 116 -2.11 16.10 -7.15
CA LEU A 116 -1.13 16.64 -8.11
C LEU A 116 -1.45 16.22 -9.55
N THR A 117 -0.78 16.85 -10.52
CA THR A 117 -0.84 16.41 -11.93
C THR A 117 0.09 15.22 -12.14
N HIS A 118 -0.19 14.38 -13.14
CA HIS A 118 0.68 13.28 -13.55
C HIS A 118 2.09 13.75 -13.91
N GLY A 119 3.11 12.94 -13.61
CA GLY A 119 4.50 13.22 -13.93
C GLY A 119 5.40 11.97 -13.94
N ALA A 120 6.66 12.15 -14.31
CA ALA A 120 7.70 11.13 -14.22
C ALA A 120 8.18 10.94 -12.77
N PRO A 121 8.80 9.81 -12.40
CA PRO A 121 9.25 9.55 -11.02
C PRO A 121 10.17 10.62 -10.43
N GLU A 122 10.98 11.24 -11.28
CA GLU A 122 11.91 12.32 -10.96
C GLU A 122 11.26 13.71 -10.83
N ASP A 123 10.01 13.87 -11.26
CA ASP A 123 9.29 15.14 -11.17
C ASP A 123 8.80 15.39 -9.74
N GLU A 124 8.92 16.65 -9.29
CA GLU A 124 8.35 17.08 -8.00
C GLU A 124 6.81 17.08 -8.03
N VAL A 125 6.23 17.35 -9.20
CA VAL A 125 4.78 17.33 -9.44
C VAL A 125 4.43 16.05 -10.17
N ARG A 126 3.92 15.07 -9.42
CA ARG A 126 3.47 13.78 -9.95
C ARG A 126 2.42 13.16 -9.02
N HIS A 127 1.66 12.19 -9.50
CA HIS A 127 0.88 11.35 -8.59
C HIS A 127 1.83 10.52 -7.71
N ALA A 128 1.42 10.22 -6.47
CA ALA A 128 2.21 9.35 -5.60
C ALA A 128 2.37 7.94 -6.19
N GLY A 129 1.38 7.48 -6.96
CA GLY A 129 1.38 6.21 -7.68
C GLY A 129 2.10 6.21 -9.03
N ASP A 130 2.67 7.33 -9.50
CA ASP A 130 3.43 7.38 -10.75
C ASP A 130 4.83 6.81 -10.54
N LEU A 131 5.09 5.60 -11.07
CA LEU A 131 6.37 4.89 -10.92
C LEU A 131 7.17 4.80 -12.22
N GLY A 132 6.72 5.50 -13.27
CA GLY A 132 7.42 5.59 -14.54
C GLY A 132 7.28 4.32 -15.39
N ASN A 133 8.35 3.97 -16.10
CA ASN A 133 8.35 2.81 -17.00
C ASN A 133 9.22 1.68 -16.47
N ILE A 134 8.72 0.45 -16.59
CA ILE A 134 9.54 -0.76 -16.59
C ILE A 134 9.92 -1.13 -18.02
N VAL A 135 11.05 -1.82 -18.18
CA VAL A 135 11.55 -2.25 -19.49
C VAL A 135 11.46 -3.77 -19.59
N ALA A 136 10.64 -4.26 -20.52
CA ALA A 136 10.59 -5.67 -20.88
C ALA A 136 11.62 -5.97 -21.97
N ASN A 137 12.38 -7.05 -21.81
CA ASN A 137 13.37 -7.49 -22.79
C ASN A 137 12.69 -8.26 -23.93
N ALA A 138 13.49 -8.90 -24.80
CA ALA A 138 12.98 -9.66 -25.94
C ALA A 138 12.16 -10.90 -25.52
N GLU A 139 12.39 -11.41 -24.31
CA GLU A 139 11.72 -12.56 -23.74
C GLU A 139 10.40 -12.22 -23.01
N GLY A 140 10.15 -10.92 -22.80
CA GLY A 140 8.95 -10.38 -22.15
C GLY A 140 8.98 -10.45 -20.64
#